data_AF-A0A4V3EJ46-F1
#
_entry.id   AF-A0A4V3EJ46-F1
#
_cell.length_a   1.000
_cell.length_b   1.000
_cell.length_c   1.000
_cell.angle_alpha   90.00
_cell.angle_beta   90.00
_cell.angle_gamma   90.00
#
_symmetry.space_group_name_H-M   'P 1'
#
loop_
_entity.id
_entity.type
_entity.pdbx_description
1 polymer ?
#
loop_
_entity_poly.entity_id
_entity_poly.type
_entity_poly.pdbx_seq_one_letter_code
_entity_poly.pdbx_strand_id
1 'polypeptide(L)'
;MTTADDSSRDESPTRRFGPDAVPPEYRSVAATATLVPGRIEPDVCLGPGRSDSRRLLIAWFVKKSFYWMFFGGAAFASLIHFVERVENDFRVNYRSPESVEHGLLSAWAFVVLAVLIRIAIAWIALAMAYPLARARDADLEPRSGWNRHYATFSDRYKVAKAFRALRWTHHVRQAALDRVAPGPSRWRRMDPALDVANVLGVISFIAAGLAFTTISVTDLLIS
;
A
#
# COMPACT_ATOMS: atom_id res chain seq x y z
N MET A 1 -64.75 -20.36 33.65
CA MET A 1 -64.20 -19.02 33.38
C MET A 1 -62.88 -19.26 32.67
N THR A 2 -62.82 -19.47 31.35
CA THR A 2 -63.24 -18.56 30.25
C THR A 2 -62.43 -17.26 30.42
N THR A 3 -61.47 -16.83 29.58
CA THR A 3 -61.36 -16.88 28.11
C THR A 3 -60.00 -16.31 27.64
N ALA A 4 -59.58 -16.68 26.42
CA ALA A 4 -58.78 -15.93 25.43
C ALA A 4 -57.31 -15.60 25.78
N ASP A 5 -56.29 -16.12 25.08
CA ASP A 5 -56.00 -16.11 23.63
C ASP A 5 -55.80 -14.70 23.05
N ASP A 6 -54.53 -14.28 22.95
CA ASP A 6 -54.06 -13.28 21.98
C ASP A 6 -52.60 -13.59 21.61
N SER A 7 -52.43 -14.66 20.85
CA SER A 7 -51.24 -14.83 20.01
C SER A 7 -51.45 -14.06 18.70
N SER A 8 -51.05 -12.79 18.65
CA SER A 8 -51.07 -12.03 17.40
C SER A 8 -49.69 -11.48 17.02
N ARG A 9 -49.17 -12.10 15.94
CA ARG A 9 -48.42 -11.49 14.85
C ARG A 9 -47.05 -10.88 15.17
N ASP A 10 -46.02 -11.64 14.83
CA ASP A 10 -44.85 -11.08 14.14
C ASP A 10 -44.34 -12.09 13.07
N GLU A 11 -45.16 -12.31 12.04
CA GLU A 11 -44.71 -13.00 10.83
C GLU A 11 -43.93 -12.01 9.97
N SER A 12 -42.61 -12.00 10.12
CA SER A 12 -41.69 -11.33 9.20
C SER A 12 -41.92 -11.82 7.76
N PRO A 13 -42.17 -10.91 6.79
CA PRO A 13 -42.56 -11.27 5.41
C PRO A 13 -41.40 -11.80 4.53
N THR A 14 -40.27 -12.17 5.10
CA THR A 14 -39.05 -12.54 4.35
C THR A 14 -38.90 -14.04 4.07
N ARG A 15 -39.85 -14.89 4.48
CA ARG A 15 -39.71 -16.36 4.42
C ARG A 15 -40.57 -17.07 3.37
N ARG A 16 -40.91 -16.42 2.25
CA ARG A 16 -41.79 -17.03 1.23
C ARG A 16 -41.28 -16.97 -0.22
N PHE A 17 -39.96 -16.98 -0.42
CA PHE A 17 -39.40 -17.28 -1.74
C PHE A 17 -38.40 -18.43 -1.62
N GLY A 18 -38.91 -19.66 -1.75
CA GLY A 18 -38.06 -20.81 -2.05
C GLY A 18 -37.39 -20.63 -3.42
N PRO A 19 -36.27 -21.32 -3.68
CA PRO A 19 -35.48 -21.20 -4.92
C PRO A 19 -36.25 -21.51 -6.22
N ASP A 20 -37.48 -22.04 -6.12
CA ASP A 20 -38.32 -22.42 -7.25
C ASP A 20 -39.31 -21.32 -7.69
N ALA A 21 -39.42 -20.22 -6.95
CA ALA A 21 -40.39 -19.15 -7.23
C ALA A 21 -39.92 -18.09 -8.25
N VAL A 22 -38.83 -18.35 -8.98
CA VAL A 22 -38.40 -17.49 -10.10
C VAL A 22 -39.08 -18.01 -11.38
N PRO A 23 -39.96 -17.22 -12.02
CA PRO A 23 -40.59 -17.60 -13.27
C PRO A 23 -39.53 -18.00 -14.31
N PRO A 24 -39.80 -18.99 -15.18
CA PRO A 24 -38.79 -19.50 -16.14
C PRO A 24 -38.27 -18.40 -17.08
N GLU A 25 -39.09 -17.39 -17.36
CA GLU A 25 -38.75 -16.17 -18.11
C GLU A 25 -37.71 -15.27 -17.42
N TYR A 26 -37.51 -15.39 -16.10
CA TYR A 26 -36.47 -14.69 -15.34
C TYR A 26 -35.24 -15.56 -15.04
N ARG A 27 -35.25 -16.87 -15.33
CA ARG A 27 -34.06 -17.72 -15.16
C ARG A 27 -32.95 -17.39 -16.15
N SER A 28 -33.29 -16.92 -17.35
CA SER A 28 -32.30 -16.44 -18.33
C SER A 28 -31.66 -15.12 -17.89
N VAL A 29 -32.40 -14.26 -17.20
CA VAL A 29 -31.90 -13.00 -16.63
C VAL A 29 -31.08 -13.26 -15.37
N ALA A 30 -31.51 -14.18 -14.49
CA ALA A 30 -30.77 -14.57 -13.28
C ALA A 30 -29.47 -15.34 -13.60
N ALA A 31 -29.45 -16.16 -14.65
CA ALA A 31 -28.22 -16.79 -15.16
C ALA A 31 -27.24 -15.78 -15.79
N THR A 32 -27.72 -14.58 -16.13
CA THR A 32 -26.92 -13.47 -16.67
C THR A 32 -26.57 -12.42 -15.59
N ALA A 33 -27.20 -12.50 -14.41
CA ALA A 33 -27.04 -11.53 -13.31
C ALA A 33 -25.78 -11.72 -12.43
N THR A 34 -24.86 -12.61 -12.80
CA THR A 34 -23.53 -12.71 -12.14
C THR A 34 -22.48 -11.75 -12.70
N LEU A 35 -22.82 -10.90 -13.65
CA LEU A 35 -21.98 -9.77 -14.06
C LEU A 35 -22.53 -8.51 -13.43
N VAL A 36 -22.07 -8.16 -12.22
CA VAL A 36 -22.14 -6.78 -11.74
C VAL A 36 -21.30 -5.95 -12.71
N PRO A 37 -21.89 -5.15 -13.61
CA PRO A 37 -21.13 -4.38 -14.58
C PRO A 37 -20.38 -3.30 -13.80
N GLY A 38 -19.05 -3.37 -13.82
CA GLY A 38 -18.20 -2.35 -13.18
C GLY A 38 -17.16 -2.86 -12.18
N ARG A 39 -17.10 -4.16 -11.85
CA ARG A 39 -16.00 -4.69 -11.04
C ARG A 39 -14.77 -4.91 -11.91
N ILE A 40 -13.71 -4.12 -11.70
CA ILE A 40 -12.41 -4.35 -12.34
C ILE A 40 -11.90 -5.71 -11.88
N GLU A 41 -11.74 -6.66 -12.80
CA GLU A 41 -11.14 -7.95 -12.54
C GLU A 41 -9.68 -7.77 -12.10
N PRO A 42 -9.30 -8.18 -10.87
CA PRO A 42 -7.94 -7.97 -10.36
C PRO A 42 -6.87 -8.67 -11.22
N ASP A 43 -7.25 -9.78 -11.86
CA ASP A 43 -6.38 -10.59 -12.70
C ASP A 43 -5.90 -9.85 -13.96
N VAL A 44 -6.70 -8.90 -14.47
CA VAL A 44 -6.33 -8.04 -15.62
C VAL A 44 -5.17 -7.12 -15.26
N CYS A 45 -4.99 -6.81 -13.98
CA CYS A 45 -3.89 -5.98 -13.49
C CYS A 45 -2.62 -6.78 -13.23
N LEU A 46 -2.60 -8.10 -13.44
CA LEU A 46 -1.45 -8.96 -13.23
C LEU A 46 -0.92 -9.48 -14.56
N GLY A 47 0.41 -9.54 -14.68
CA GLY A 47 1.06 -10.17 -15.81
C GLY A 47 0.80 -11.68 -15.84
N PRO A 48 1.11 -12.35 -16.96
CA PRO A 48 0.97 -13.79 -17.06
C PRO A 48 1.92 -14.51 -16.09
N GLY A 49 1.40 -15.54 -15.42
CA GLY A 49 2.17 -16.43 -14.56
C GLY A 49 2.46 -15.91 -13.14
N ARG A 50 3.17 -16.73 -12.37
CA ARG A 50 3.47 -16.49 -10.94
C ARG A 50 4.60 -15.48 -10.71
N SER A 51 5.46 -15.26 -11.70
CA SER A 51 6.66 -14.43 -11.57
C SER A 51 6.33 -12.95 -11.39
N ASP A 52 5.40 -12.40 -12.16
CA ASP A 52 4.92 -11.02 -12.00
C ASP A 52 4.26 -10.81 -10.64
N SER A 53 3.39 -11.74 -10.23
CA SER A 53 2.75 -11.72 -8.90
C SER A 53 3.78 -11.73 -7.77
N ARG A 54 4.82 -12.57 -7.86
CA ARG A 54 5.91 -12.61 -6.86
C ARG A 54 6.69 -11.28 -6.83
N ARG A 55 7.07 -10.74 -7.98
CA ARG A 55 7.78 -9.44 -8.07
C ARG A 55 6.92 -8.30 -7.51
N LEU A 56 5.61 -8.33 -7.78
CA LEU A 56 4.67 -7.34 -7.30
C LEU A 56 4.57 -7.40 -5.78
N LEU A 57 4.47 -8.60 -5.21
CA LEU A 57 4.46 -8.80 -3.77
C LEU A 57 5.76 -8.32 -3.12
N ILE A 58 6.93 -8.68 -3.67
CA ILE A 58 8.22 -8.17 -3.17
C ILE A 58 8.24 -6.65 -3.17
N ALA A 59 7.96 -6.01 -4.31
CA ALA A 59 7.93 -4.56 -4.42
C ALA A 59 6.92 -3.93 -3.44
N TRP A 60 5.81 -4.61 -3.20
CA TRP A 60 4.80 -4.19 -2.24
C TRP A 60 5.29 -4.25 -0.79
N PHE A 61 5.96 -5.34 -0.37
CA PHE A 61 6.54 -5.43 0.97
C PHE A 61 7.62 -4.39 1.19
N VAL A 62 8.51 -4.19 0.22
CA VAL A 62 9.54 -3.15 0.31
C VAL A 62 8.89 -1.76 0.39
N LYS A 63 7.80 -1.51 -0.36
CA LYS A 63 7.05 -0.25 -0.29
C LYS A 63 6.45 -0.04 1.10
N LYS A 64 5.89 -1.10 1.68
CA LYS A 64 5.25 -1.06 3.00
C LYS A 64 6.27 -0.80 4.10
N SER A 65 7.49 -1.32 3.97
CA SER A 65 8.58 -1.07 4.93
C SER A 65 8.99 0.39 5.06
N PHE A 66 8.55 1.27 4.15
CA PHE A 66 8.89 2.69 4.18
C PHE A 66 8.60 3.35 5.52
N TYR A 67 7.44 3.12 6.12
CA TYR A 67 7.01 3.85 7.31
C TYR A 67 7.86 3.51 8.54
N TRP A 68 8.06 2.23 8.85
CA TRP A 68 8.90 1.86 9.98
C TRP A 68 10.36 2.28 9.77
N MET A 69 10.89 2.18 8.55
CA MET A 69 12.26 2.62 8.26
C MET A 69 12.42 4.14 8.40
N PHE A 70 11.45 4.90 7.90
CA PHE A 70 11.49 6.36 7.94
C PHE A 70 11.30 6.88 9.37
N PHE A 71 10.19 6.50 10.03
CA PHE A 71 9.88 6.99 11.37
C PHE A 71 10.77 6.35 12.43
N GLY A 72 11.02 5.05 12.35
CA GLY A 72 11.96 4.36 13.24
C GLY A 72 13.38 4.86 13.06
N GLY A 73 13.82 5.10 11.82
CA GLY A 73 15.11 5.72 11.53
C GLY A 73 15.23 7.14 12.07
N ALA A 74 14.19 7.97 11.92
CA ALA A 74 14.18 9.33 12.47
C ALA A 74 14.18 9.34 14.01
N ALA A 75 13.45 8.41 14.64
CA ALA A 75 13.46 8.24 16.09
C ALA A 75 14.86 7.83 16.59
N PHE A 76 15.49 6.87 15.91
CA PHE A 76 16.83 6.41 16.22
C PHE A 76 17.89 7.51 16.03
N ALA A 77 17.82 8.26 14.93
CA ALA A 77 18.69 9.40 14.66
C ALA A 77 18.57 10.46 15.76
N SER A 78 17.33 10.75 16.17
CA SER A 78 17.05 11.75 17.21
C SER A 78 17.57 11.28 18.58
N LEU A 79 17.48 9.99 18.89
CA LEU A 79 18.06 9.40 20.10
C LEU A 79 19.58 9.48 20.11
N ILE A 80 20.25 9.11 19.00
CA ILE A 80 21.71 9.23 18.89
C ILE A 80 22.14 10.68 19.11
N HIS A 81 21.54 11.63 18.39
CA HIS A 81 21.89 13.04 18.55
C HIS A 81 21.61 13.58 19.95
N PHE A 82 20.56 13.09 20.62
CA PHE A 82 20.30 13.46 22.01
C PHE A 82 21.38 12.93 22.96
N VAL A 83 21.74 11.65 22.86
CA VAL A 83 22.80 11.05 23.68
C VAL A 83 24.14 11.74 23.42
N GLU A 84 24.49 11.97 22.15
CA GLU A 84 25.70 12.70 21.78
C GLU A 84 25.72 14.12 22.32
N ARG A 85 24.58 14.82 22.35
CA ARG A 85 24.47 16.17 22.92
C ARG A 85 24.68 16.18 24.44
N VAL A 86 24.21 15.16 25.14
CA VAL A 86 24.38 15.05 26.60
C VAL A 86 25.82 14.71 26.95
N GLU A 87 26.48 13.86 26.16
CA GLU A 87 27.85 13.39 26.43
C GLU A 87 28.94 14.30 25.86
N ASN A 88 28.64 15.07 24.82
CA ASN A 88 29.63 15.88 24.14
C ASN A 88 29.05 17.25 23.74
N ASP A 89 29.80 18.28 24.11
CA ASP A 89 29.65 19.65 23.63
C ASP A 89 30.11 19.75 22.15
N PHE A 90 29.63 18.84 21.29
CA PHE A 90 30.01 18.72 19.88
C PHE A 90 29.48 19.94 19.12
N ARG A 91 30.34 20.95 19.01
CA ARG A 91 30.25 22.00 18.01
C ARG A 91 30.39 21.36 16.62
N VAL A 92 29.28 20.87 16.06
CA VAL A 92 29.21 20.55 14.63
C VAL A 92 29.63 21.81 13.88
N ASN A 93 30.79 21.76 13.25
CA ASN A 93 31.35 22.89 12.54
C ASN A 93 30.64 23.00 11.18
N TYR A 94 29.50 23.70 11.15
CA TYR A 94 28.69 23.92 9.95
C TYR A 94 29.42 24.63 8.79
N ARG A 95 30.69 25.00 8.98
CA ARG A 95 31.54 25.62 7.95
C ARG A 95 32.28 24.61 7.06
N SER A 96 32.35 23.32 7.40
CA SER A 96 32.96 22.31 6.52
C SER A 96 31.90 21.37 5.91
N PRO A 97 31.82 21.28 4.57
CA PRO A 97 30.84 20.43 3.90
C PRO A 97 31.03 18.93 4.21
N GLU A 98 32.27 18.50 4.42
CA GLU A 98 32.61 17.10 4.75
C GLU A 98 32.07 16.66 6.13
N SER A 99 32.05 17.56 7.12
CA SER A 99 31.52 17.27 8.47
C SER A 99 30.00 17.15 8.47
N VAL A 100 29.33 17.96 7.65
CA VAL A 100 27.87 17.91 7.46
C VAL A 100 27.49 16.60 6.77
N GLU A 101 28.24 16.18 5.76
CA GLU A 101 28.00 14.93 5.03
C GLU A 101 28.14 13.70 5.92
N HIS A 102 29.20 13.60 6.73
CA HIS A 102 29.41 12.47 7.64
C HIS A 102 28.39 12.41 8.78
N GLY A 103 27.99 13.56 9.33
CA GLY A 103 26.97 13.63 10.39
C GLY A 103 25.55 13.31 9.89
N LEU A 104 25.17 13.79 8.69
CA LEU A 104 23.88 13.47 8.09
C LEU A 104 23.81 12.01 7.63
N LEU A 105 24.87 11.48 7.02
CA LEU A 105 24.83 10.12 6.47
C LEU A 105 24.92 9.02 7.54
N SER A 106 25.48 9.27 8.74
CA SER A 106 25.56 8.25 9.79
C SER A 106 24.26 8.14 10.59
N ALA A 107 23.73 9.25 11.11
CA ALA A 107 22.54 9.26 11.96
C ALA A 107 21.25 9.13 11.13
N TRP A 108 21.17 9.81 9.98
CA TRP A 108 19.98 9.82 9.12
C TRP A 108 20.03 8.79 7.98
N ALA A 109 21.00 7.88 8.00
CA ALA A 109 21.19 6.83 6.99
C ALA A 109 19.88 6.11 6.64
N PHE A 110 19.13 5.70 7.67
CA PHE A 110 17.86 4.98 7.51
C PHE A 110 16.77 5.82 6.84
N VAL A 111 16.72 7.12 7.13
CA VAL A 111 15.75 8.05 6.54
C VAL A 111 16.07 8.29 5.08
N VAL A 112 17.34 8.57 4.76
CA VAL A 112 17.82 8.72 3.38
C VAL A 112 17.57 7.45 2.58
N LEU A 113 17.94 6.29 3.14
CA LEU A 113 17.71 4.99 2.52
C LEU A 113 16.22 4.74 2.28
N ALA A 114 15.35 5.06 3.24
CA ALA A 114 13.90 4.93 3.07
C ALA A 114 13.38 5.77 1.90
N VAL A 115 13.84 7.01 1.75
CA VAL A 115 13.47 7.90 0.63
C VAL A 115 13.96 7.33 -0.71
N LEU A 116 15.22 6.90 -0.78
CA LEU A 116 15.78 6.31 -2.01
C LEU A 116 15.02 5.03 -2.43
N ILE A 117 14.74 4.14 -1.48
CA ILE A 117 13.92 2.95 -1.70
C ILE A 117 12.53 3.34 -2.21
N ARG A 118 11.91 4.39 -1.63
CA ARG A 118 10.59 4.85 -2.04
C ARG A 118 10.54 5.33 -3.48
N ILE A 119 11.58 6.04 -3.93
CA ILE A 119 11.75 6.50 -5.30
C ILE A 119 12.00 5.30 -6.23
N ALA A 120 12.94 4.43 -5.87
CA ALA A 120 13.28 3.25 -6.67
C ALA A 120 12.07 2.35 -6.91
N ILE A 121 11.26 2.09 -5.88
CA ILE A 121 10.03 1.29 -6.04
C ILE A 121 9.01 1.98 -6.92
N ALA A 122 8.89 3.31 -6.88
CA ALA A 122 7.97 4.02 -7.76
C ALA A 122 8.33 3.79 -9.24
N TRP A 123 9.62 3.76 -9.56
CA TRP A 123 10.13 3.44 -10.90
C TRP A 123 9.95 1.96 -11.24
N ILE A 124 10.32 1.03 -10.35
CA ILE A 124 10.13 -0.41 -10.55
C ILE A 124 8.66 -0.73 -10.80
N ALA A 125 7.76 -0.15 -10.02
CA ALA A 125 6.32 -0.36 -10.17
C ALA A 125 5.79 0.13 -11.52
N LEU A 126 6.32 1.26 -12.01
CA LEU A 126 5.96 1.78 -13.33
C LEU A 126 6.53 0.88 -14.43
N ALA A 127 7.78 0.45 -14.31
CA ALA A 127 8.41 -0.48 -15.25
C ALA A 127 7.66 -1.82 -15.31
N MET A 128 7.19 -2.33 -14.17
CA MET A 128 6.37 -3.54 -14.10
C MET A 128 4.98 -3.36 -14.74
N ALA A 129 4.39 -2.16 -14.67
CA ALA A 129 3.10 -1.88 -15.28
C ALA A 129 3.20 -1.60 -16.79
N TYR A 130 4.38 -1.24 -17.29
CA TYR A 130 4.58 -0.86 -18.68
C TYR A 130 4.29 -1.99 -19.70
N PRO A 131 4.68 -3.26 -19.47
CA PRO A 131 4.28 -4.37 -20.34
C PRO A 131 2.77 -4.54 -20.46
N LEU A 132 2.01 -4.31 -19.38
CA LEU A 132 0.54 -4.37 -19.42
C LEU A 132 -0.05 -3.25 -20.27
N ALA A 133 0.48 -2.03 -20.15
CA ALA A 133 0.06 -0.92 -20.98
C ALA A 133 0.33 -1.20 -22.46
N ARG A 134 1.52 -1.73 -22.77
CA ARG A 134 1.88 -2.10 -24.15
C ARG A 134 0.97 -3.18 -24.74
N ALA A 135 0.53 -4.14 -23.93
CA ALA A 135 -0.38 -5.19 -24.39
C ALA A 135 -1.76 -4.65 -24.76
N ARG A 136 -2.22 -3.57 -24.09
CA ARG A 136 -3.53 -2.93 -24.37
C ARG A 136 -3.50 -1.97 -25.55
N ASP A 137 -2.34 -1.40 -25.84
CA ASP A 137 -2.13 -0.59 -27.04
C ASP A 137 -2.14 -1.40 -28.33
N ALA A 138 -1.85 -2.71 -28.28
CA ALA A 138 -1.75 -3.55 -29.46
C ALA A 138 -3.09 -3.68 -30.21
N ASP A 139 -4.19 -3.49 -29.50
CA ASP A 139 -5.56 -3.64 -30.03
C ASP A 139 -6.12 -2.31 -30.57
N LEU A 140 -5.38 -1.21 -30.47
CA LEU A 140 -5.82 0.12 -30.89
C LEU A 140 -5.31 0.48 -32.28
N GLU A 141 -6.09 1.27 -33.02
CA GLU A 141 -5.70 1.77 -34.33
C GLU A 141 -4.41 2.62 -34.25
N PRO A 142 -3.46 2.46 -35.18
CA PRO A 142 -2.23 3.25 -35.19
C PRO A 142 -2.53 4.74 -35.34
N ARG A 143 -1.96 5.54 -34.43
CA ARG A 143 -2.10 7.00 -34.46
C ARG A 143 -1.38 7.59 -35.68
N SER A 144 -2.04 8.51 -36.40
CA SER A 144 -1.48 9.20 -37.56
C SER A 144 -0.90 10.59 -37.21
N GLY A 145 -0.07 11.15 -38.10
CA GLY A 145 0.51 12.50 -37.97
C GLY A 145 1.96 12.57 -37.46
N TRP A 146 2.55 13.77 -37.54
CA TRP A 146 3.96 14.05 -37.17
C TRP A 146 4.27 13.73 -35.70
N ASN A 147 3.31 13.98 -34.80
CA ASN A 147 3.46 13.76 -33.36
C ASN A 147 3.07 12.34 -32.89
N ARG A 148 2.88 11.38 -33.82
CA ARG A 148 2.38 10.04 -33.47
C ARG A 148 3.22 9.35 -32.40
N HIS A 149 4.55 9.42 -32.50
CA HIS A 149 5.45 8.71 -31.58
C HIS A 149 5.37 9.25 -30.16
N TYR A 150 5.35 10.58 -30.02
CA TYR A 150 5.20 11.23 -28.72
C TYR A 150 3.82 11.00 -28.12
N ALA A 151 2.75 11.11 -28.93
CA ALA A 151 1.39 10.89 -28.47
C ALA A 151 1.16 9.44 -28.00
N THR A 152 1.65 8.45 -28.74
CA THR A 152 1.61 7.03 -28.34
C THR A 152 2.42 6.79 -27.06
N PHE A 153 3.61 7.38 -26.93
CA PHE A 153 4.39 7.25 -25.70
C PHE A 153 3.68 7.87 -24.48
N SER A 154 3.11 9.06 -24.64
CA SER A 154 2.34 9.74 -23.60
C SER A 154 1.14 8.91 -23.14
N ASP A 155 0.43 8.30 -24.09
CA ASP A 155 -0.73 7.46 -23.79
C ASP A 155 -0.32 6.19 -23.02
N ARG A 156 0.70 5.48 -23.50
CA ARG A 156 1.31 4.34 -22.79
C ARG A 156 1.71 4.68 -21.38
N TYR A 157 2.33 5.84 -21.19
CA TYR A 157 2.75 6.30 -19.88
C TYR A 157 1.55 6.52 -18.94
N LYS A 158 0.46 7.14 -19.43
CA LYS A 158 -0.77 7.34 -18.66
C LYS A 158 -1.44 6.02 -18.31
N VAL A 159 -1.54 5.09 -19.26
CA VAL A 159 -2.09 3.75 -19.04
C VAL A 159 -1.22 2.95 -18.06
N ALA A 160 0.10 2.99 -18.19
CA ALA A 160 1.02 2.35 -17.25
C ALA A 160 0.90 2.94 -15.83
N LYS A 161 0.71 4.26 -15.71
CA LYS A 161 0.45 4.93 -14.42
C LYS A 161 -0.87 4.44 -13.81
N ALA A 162 -1.92 4.25 -14.61
CA ALA A 162 -3.20 3.71 -14.15
C ALA A 162 -3.05 2.26 -13.68
N PHE A 163 -2.42 1.38 -14.46
CA PHE A 163 -2.13 -0.01 -14.05
C PHE A 163 -1.27 -0.06 -12.78
N ARG A 164 -0.24 0.78 -12.67
CA ARG A 164 0.56 0.90 -11.46
C ARG A 164 -0.31 1.25 -10.24
N ALA A 165 -1.26 2.16 -10.38
CA ALA A 165 -2.17 2.54 -9.29
C ALA A 165 -3.08 1.37 -8.90
N LEU A 166 -3.72 0.70 -9.88
CA LEU A 166 -4.59 -0.45 -9.67
C LEU A 166 -3.86 -1.63 -9.01
N ARG A 167 -2.61 -1.89 -9.42
CA ARG A 167 -1.75 -2.95 -8.85
C ARG A 167 -1.47 -2.78 -7.36
N TRP A 168 -1.65 -1.59 -6.81
CA TRP A 168 -1.48 -1.31 -5.38
C TRP A 168 -2.75 -1.45 -4.54
N THR A 169 -3.87 -1.78 -5.17
CA THR A 169 -5.12 -2.04 -4.46
C THR A 169 -5.04 -3.37 -3.70
N HIS A 170 -5.86 -3.47 -2.66
CA HIS A 170 -5.97 -4.67 -1.84
C HIS A 170 -6.39 -5.89 -2.68
N HIS A 171 -7.34 -5.73 -3.60
CA HIS A 171 -7.87 -6.84 -4.41
C HIS A 171 -6.82 -7.46 -5.35
N VAL A 172 -6.02 -6.64 -6.04
CA VAL A 172 -4.92 -7.14 -6.90
C VAL A 172 -3.85 -7.83 -6.08
N ARG A 173 -3.59 -7.35 -4.85
CA ARG A 173 -2.67 -8.02 -3.93
C ARG A 173 -3.17 -9.39 -3.50
N GLN A 174 -4.45 -9.52 -3.14
CA GLN A 174 -5.03 -10.82 -2.78
C GLN A 174 -4.93 -11.79 -3.95
N ALA A 175 -5.30 -11.37 -5.17
CA ALA A 175 -5.12 -12.19 -6.37
C ALA A 175 -3.65 -12.59 -6.61
N ALA A 176 -2.69 -11.68 -6.39
CA ALA A 176 -1.27 -11.99 -6.48
C ALA A 176 -0.82 -12.99 -5.39
N LEU A 177 -1.31 -12.86 -4.16
CA LEU A 177 -1.05 -13.79 -3.06
C LEU A 177 -1.64 -15.18 -3.37
N ASP A 178 -2.86 -15.24 -3.89
CA ASP A 178 -3.53 -16.49 -4.26
C ASP A 178 -2.74 -17.22 -5.37
N ARG A 179 -2.23 -16.49 -6.36
CA ARG A 179 -1.38 -17.04 -7.42
C ARG A 179 -0.05 -17.59 -6.90
N VAL A 180 0.60 -16.89 -5.97
CA VAL A 180 1.94 -17.25 -5.46
C VAL A 180 1.87 -18.30 -4.34
N ALA A 181 0.86 -18.22 -3.49
CA ALA A 181 0.69 -19.04 -2.29
C ALA A 181 -0.80 -19.25 -1.98
N PRO A 182 -1.47 -20.24 -2.61
CA PRO A 182 -2.90 -20.50 -2.48
C PRO A 182 -3.35 -21.05 -1.11
N GLY A 183 -2.52 -20.92 -0.07
CA GLY A 183 -2.80 -21.40 1.28
C GLY A 183 -2.05 -20.62 2.37
N PRO A 184 -2.03 -21.13 3.61
CA PRO A 184 -1.31 -20.51 4.71
C PRO A 184 0.19 -20.50 4.41
N SER A 185 0.75 -19.31 4.19
CA SER A 185 2.14 -19.15 3.78
C SER A 185 2.83 -18.03 4.55
N ARG A 186 4.17 -18.01 4.51
CA ARG A 186 4.95 -16.91 5.10
C ARG A 186 4.56 -15.56 4.48
N TRP A 187 4.25 -15.52 3.18
CA TRP A 187 3.81 -14.31 2.49
C TRP A 187 2.56 -13.68 3.10
N ARG A 188 1.55 -14.49 3.46
CA ARG A 188 0.32 -13.98 4.11
C ARG A 188 0.55 -13.52 5.54
N ARG A 189 1.54 -14.08 6.24
CA ARG A 189 1.94 -13.65 7.59
C ARG A 189 2.75 -12.35 7.60
N MET A 190 3.51 -12.08 6.54
CA MET A 190 4.32 -10.86 6.44
C MET A 190 3.47 -9.59 6.31
N ASP A 191 2.28 -9.67 5.68
CA ASP A 191 1.39 -8.50 5.51
C ASP A 191 1.02 -7.87 6.88
N PRO A 192 0.38 -8.59 7.83
CA PRO A 192 0.06 -8.02 9.14
C PRO A 192 1.31 -7.69 9.98
N ALA A 193 2.38 -8.48 9.88
CA ALA A 193 3.61 -8.19 10.62
C ALA A 193 4.21 -6.83 10.25
N LEU A 194 4.18 -6.46 8.96
CA LEU A 194 4.64 -5.15 8.51
C LEU A 194 3.69 -4.01 8.85
N ASP A 195 2.38 -4.25 8.99
CA ASP A 195 1.47 -3.23 9.55
C ASP A 195 1.85 -2.91 10.99
N VAL A 196 2.05 -3.95 11.81
CA VAL A 196 2.48 -3.78 13.21
C VAL A 196 3.82 -3.04 13.27
N ALA A 197 4.81 -3.46 12.47
CA ALA A 197 6.12 -2.78 12.43
C ALA A 197 5.99 -1.29 12.06
N ASN A 198 5.13 -0.95 11.09
CA ASN A 198 4.88 0.44 10.70
C ASN A 198 4.25 1.26 11.82
N VAL A 199 3.25 0.70 12.51
CA VAL A 199 2.62 1.35 13.67
C VAL A 199 3.65 1.58 14.78
N LEU A 200 4.45 0.56 15.10
CA LEU A 200 5.52 0.67 16.10
C LEU A 200 6.54 1.74 15.73
N GLY A 201 6.96 1.81 14.47
CA GLY A 201 7.88 2.85 13.99
C GLY A 201 7.34 4.28 14.21
N VAL A 202 6.06 4.50 13.96
CA VAL A 202 5.40 5.80 14.20
C VAL A 202 5.29 6.09 15.70
N ILE A 203 4.87 5.11 16.50
CA ILE A 203 4.77 5.26 17.96
C ILE A 203 6.13 5.61 18.56
N SER A 204 7.19 4.91 18.16
CA SER A 204 8.56 5.19 18.62
C SER A 204 9.00 6.61 18.29
N PHE A 205 8.67 7.12 17.10
CA PHE A 205 8.97 8.50 16.71
C PHE A 205 8.23 9.53 17.58
N ILE A 206 6.93 9.32 17.81
CA ILE A 206 6.13 10.20 18.67
C ILE A 206 6.66 10.17 20.11
N ALA A 207 6.92 8.99 20.65
CA ALA A 207 7.43 8.81 22.01
C ALA A 207 8.80 9.48 22.20
N ALA A 208 9.71 9.33 21.23
CA ALA A 208 11.01 10.00 21.25
C ALA A 208 10.83 11.54 21.26
N GLY A 209 9.99 12.08 20.39
CA GLY A 209 9.70 13.53 20.33
C GLY A 209 9.10 14.08 21.63
N LEU A 210 8.15 13.36 22.23
CA LEU A 210 7.55 13.73 23.52
C LEU A 210 8.60 13.71 24.65
N ALA A 211 9.41 12.65 24.73
CA ALA A 211 10.47 12.54 25.74
C ALA A 211 11.46 13.73 25.65
N PHE A 212 11.93 14.08 24.45
CA PHE A 212 12.84 15.21 24.28
C PHE A 212 12.20 16.54 24.65
N THR A 213 10.92 16.75 24.29
CA THR A 213 10.18 17.96 24.65
C THR A 213 10.05 18.09 26.17
N THR A 214 9.69 17.00 26.86
CA THR A 214 9.55 17.02 28.32
C THR A 214 10.86 17.30 29.04
N ILE A 215 11.98 16.75 28.57
CA ILE A 215 13.30 16.99 29.16
C ILE A 215 13.69 18.46 28.97
N SER A 216 13.55 19.00 27.76
CA SER A 216 13.91 20.40 27.47
C SER A 216 13.11 21.42 28.29
N VAL A 217 11.82 21.15 28.53
CA VAL A 217 10.98 22.00 29.39
C VAL A 217 11.42 21.91 30.85
N THR A 218 11.79 20.73 31.32
CA THR A 218 12.26 20.52 32.69
C THR A 218 13.57 21.26 32.95
N ASP A 219 14.52 21.18 32.00
CA ASP A 219 15.80 21.89 32.08
C ASP A 219 15.59 23.43 32.16
N LEU A 220 14.64 23.97 31.38
CA LEU A 220 14.30 25.40 31.39
C LEU A 220 13.64 25.89 32.69
N LEU A 221 12.93 25.01 33.41
CA LEU A 221 12.27 25.37 34.68
C LEU A 221 13.22 25.33 35.88
N ILE A 222 14.34 24.62 35.75
CA ILE A 222 15.34 24.44 36.81
C ILE A 222 16.47 25.49 36.69
N SER A 223 16.70 26.04 35.49
CA SER A 223 17.67 27.13 35.22
C SER A 223 17.13 28.51 35.56
#